data_AF-A0A1E7FQ49-F1
#
_entry.id   AF-A0A1E7FQ49-F1
#
_cell.length_a   1.000
_cell.length_b   1.000
_cell.length_c   1.000
_cell.angle_alpha   90.00
_cell.angle_beta   90.00
_cell.angle_gamma   90.00
#
_symmetry.space_group_name_H-M   'P 1'
#
loop_
_entity.id
_entity.type
_entity.pdbx_description
1 polymer ?
#
loop_
_entity_poly.entity_id
_entity_poly.type
_entity_poly.pdbx_seq_one_letter_code
_entity_poly.pdbx_strand_id
1 'polypeptide(L)'
;MVHLQHQPPSSLSNSVDISFDQKQQKHHHQQQKQKSKSLLSRPLYLEHDSSCLTAYQCFLRKQIELFEAGHEELNGTAQGRNTPLKYGQVGIRCRHCSHLPKPLRARGSVYFSRTIDGVYQVSQNMSKIHFLQACTLVPEHTKDQLKSLQSVSSRASGGKEYWAEGLRVLGIIEEGGILRFASNSTINEDDDH
;
A
#
# COMPACT_ATOMS: atom_id res chain seq x y z
N MET A 1 -41.41 -37.82 -46.38
CA MET A 1 -40.60 -38.13 -45.19
C MET A 1 -39.56 -39.17 -45.60
N VAL A 2 -38.50 -38.76 -46.28
CA VAL A 2 -37.12 -38.58 -45.77
C VAL A 2 -36.58 -39.77 -44.96
N HIS A 3 -35.77 -40.61 -45.59
CA HIS A 3 -34.54 -41.15 -45.01
C HIS A 3 -33.56 -41.50 -46.15
N LEU A 4 -32.59 -40.62 -46.35
CA LEU A 4 -31.34 -40.89 -47.04
C LEU A 4 -30.49 -41.80 -46.14
N GLN A 5 -29.86 -42.82 -46.70
CA GLN A 5 -28.60 -43.35 -46.18
C GLN A 5 -27.55 -43.26 -47.30
N HIS A 6 -26.63 -42.31 -47.12
CA HIS A 6 -25.43 -42.14 -47.93
C HIS A 6 -24.24 -42.80 -47.22
N GLN A 7 -23.31 -43.28 -48.05
CA GLN A 7 -22.06 -43.98 -47.75
C GLN A 7 -21.09 -43.18 -46.86
N PRO A 8 -20.13 -43.84 -46.19
CA PRO A 8 -18.98 -43.16 -45.59
C PRO A 8 -17.84 -42.97 -46.61
N PRO A 9 -17.18 -41.80 -46.68
CA PRO A 9 -15.93 -41.66 -47.41
C PRO A 9 -14.70 -41.64 -46.47
N SER A 10 -13.72 -42.45 -46.87
CA SER A 10 -12.28 -42.20 -46.94
C SER A 10 -11.56 -41.45 -45.81
N SER A 11 -10.59 -42.16 -45.24
CA SER A 11 -9.41 -41.65 -44.54
C SER A 11 -8.61 -40.65 -45.37
N LEU A 12 -8.32 -39.49 -44.78
CA LEU A 12 -7.28 -38.58 -45.23
C LEU A 12 -6.25 -38.40 -44.10
N SER A 13 -5.03 -38.80 -44.43
CA SER A 13 -3.79 -38.50 -43.70
C SER A 13 -3.48 -37.00 -43.82
N ASN A 14 -3.32 -36.32 -42.70
CA ASN A 14 -2.72 -34.99 -42.65
C ASN A 14 -1.53 -35.03 -41.67
N SER A 15 -0.34 -35.15 -42.24
CA SER A 15 0.92 -34.79 -41.58
C SER A 15 0.98 -33.27 -41.54
N VAL A 16 0.92 -32.67 -40.35
CA VAL A 16 1.06 -31.23 -40.16
C VAL A 16 2.31 -30.94 -39.32
N ASP A 17 3.12 -30.05 -39.88
CA ASP A 17 4.45 -29.57 -39.46
C ASP A 17 4.61 -29.27 -37.96
N ILE A 18 5.39 -30.12 -37.29
CA ILE A 18 5.91 -29.94 -35.92
C ILE A 18 7.17 -29.05 -36.01
N SER A 19 7.01 -27.75 -36.29
CA SER A 19 8.19 -26.84 -36.31
C SER A 19 7.88 -25.40 -35.91
N PHE A 20 6.63 -24.96 -36.04
CA PHE A 20 6.25 -23.56 -35.77
C PHE A 20 5.93 -23.26 -34.28
N ASP A 21 5.65 -24.28 -33.47
CA ASP A 21 5.19 -24.13 -32.08
C ASP A 21 6.29 -23.84 -31.04
N GLN A 22 7.56 -24.15 -31.35
CA GLN A 22 8.63 -24.03 -30.35
C GLN A 22 9.17 -22.61 -30.15
N LYS A 23 8.90 -21.66 -31.06
CA LYS A 23 9.35 -20.26 -30.92
C LYS A 23 8.40 -19.38 -30.12
N GLN A 24 7.10 -19.69 -30.10
CA GLN A 24 6.13 -18.89 -29.31
C GLN A 24 6.14 -19.25 -27.82
N GLN A 25 6.41 -20.50 -27.46
CA GLN A 25 6.47 -20.91 -26.05
C GLN A 25 7.68 -20.33 -25.30
N LYS A 26 8.81 -20.07 -25.97
CA LYS A 26 10.00 -19.49 -25.33
C LYS A 26 9.83 -18.02 -24.94
N HIS A 27 9.09 -17.23 -25.74
CA HIS A 27 8.82 -15.83 -25.39
C HIS A 27 7.83 -15.70 -24.22
N HIS A 28 6.88 -16.62 -24.08
CA HIS A 28 5.91 -16.58 -22.98
C HIS A 28 6.53 -17.02 -21.63
N HIS A 29 7.55 -17.90 -21.66
CA HIS A 29 8.24 -18.36 -20.45
C HIS A 29 9.35 -17.41 -19.97
N GLN A 30 9.85 -16.52 -20.83
CA GLN A 30 10.92 -15.58 -20.49
C GLN A 30 10.42 -14.32 -19.75
N GLN A 31 9.10 -14.07 -19.69
CA GLN A 31 8.52 -12.95 -18.96
C GLN A 31 8.16 -13.25 -17.49
N GLN A 32 8.29 -14.50 -17.02
CA GLN A 32 7.77 -14.91 -15.71
C GLN A 32 8.81 -14.98 -14.58
N LYS A 33 10.01 -14.40 -14.75
CA LYS A 33 11.09 -14.50 -13.74
C LYS A 33 11.67 -13.16 -13.27
N GLN A 34 10.88 -12.09 -13.30
CA GLN A 34 11.16 -10.94 -12.44
C GLN A 34 10.62 -11.28 -11.04
N LYS A 35 11.51 -11.62 -10.10
CA LYS A 35 11.16 -11.66 -8.67
C LYS A 35 10.57 -10.30 -8.30
N SER A 36 9.24 -10.23 -8.22
CA SER A 36 8.52 -9.06 -7.74
C SER A 36 9.04 -8.75 -6.34
N LYS A 37 9.77 -7.63 -6.21
CA LYS A 37 10.17 -7.13 -4.89
C LYS A 37 8.87 -6.79 -4.15
N SER A 38 8.59 -7.49 -3.05
CA SER A 38 7.39 -7.22 -2.26
C SER A 38 7.45 -5.78 -1.73
N LEU A 39 6.39 -5.01 -1.96
CA LEU A 39 6.26 -3.66 -1.44
C LEU A 39 6.27 -3.68 0.09
N LEU A 40 7.03 -2.77 0.69
CA LEU A 40 7.17 -2.70 2.15
C LEU A 40 5.93 -2.08 2.81
N SER A 41 5.61 -2.57 4.00
CA SER A 41 4.56 -2.03 4.87
C SER A 41 4.96 -2.20 6.34
N ARG A 42 4.65 -1.21 7.18
CA ARG A 42 4.95 -1.24 8.63
C ARG A 42 3.83 -0.57 9.43
N PRO A 43 3.50 -1.07 10.63
CA PRO A 43 2.63 -0.32 11.55
C PRO A 43 3.24 1.06 11.83
N LEU A 44 2.39 2.09 11.92
CA LEU A 44 2.87 3.42 12.30
C LEU A 44 3.12 3.53 13.81
N TYR A 45 2.37 2.76 14.62
CA TYR A 45 2.52 2.74 16.07
C TYR A 45 3.90 2.21 16.50
N LEU A 46 4.50 2.88 17.49
CA LEU A 46 5.71 2.42 18.18
C LEU A 46 5.39 2.12 19.65
N GLU A 47 6.10 1.17 20.25
CA GLU A 47 5.89 0.79 21.65
C GLU A 47 6.04 1.97 22.62
N HIS A 48 6.94 2.91 22.29
CA HIS A 48 7.26 4.06 23.12
C HIS A 48 6.26 5.23 22.95
N ASP A 49 5.28 5.13 22.04
CA ASP A 49 4.30 6.19 21.76
C ASP A 49 3.57 6.66 23.02
N SER A 50 3.22 5.75 23.94
CA SER A 50 2.47 6.08 25.16
C SER A 50 3.22 6.98 26.13
N SER A 51 4.54 7.10 25.99
CA SER A 51 5.37 7.98 26.82
C SER A 51 5.45 9.41 26.28
N CYS A 52 5.11 9.62 25.01
CA CYS A 52 5.33 10.90 24.32
C CYS A 52 4.05 11.49 23.71
N LEU A 53 3.02 10.67 23.49
CA LEU A 53 1.80 11.05 22.79
C LEU A 53 0.56 10.91 23.68
N THR A 54 -0.49 11.68 23.35
CA THR A 54 -1.80 11.48 23.99
C THR A 54 -2.35 10.09 23.68
N ALA A 55 -3.26 9.60 24.53
CA ALA A 55 -3.96 8.34 24.29
C ALA A 55 -4.67 8.33 22.93
N TYR A 56 -5.27 9.47 22.52
CA TYR A 56 -5.85 9.64 21.17
C TYR A 56 -4.83 9.38 20.06
N GLN A 57 -3.66 10.01 20.14
CA GLN A 57 -2.63 9.89 19.12
C GLN A 57 -2.04 8.47 19.06
N CYS A 58 -1.79 7.85 20.21
CA CYS A 58 -1.38 6.44 20.29
C CYS A 58 -2.42 5.53 19.63
N PHE A 59 -3.70 5.72 19.98
CA PHE A 59 -4.78 4.88 19.47
C PHE A 59 -4.98 5.08 17.97
N LEU A 60 -4.85 6.31 17.47
CA LEU A 60 -4.89 6.63 16.05
C LEU A 60 -3.77 5.95 15.27
N ARG A 61 -2.52 6.02 15.76
CA ARG A 61 -1.36 5.38 15.13
C ARG A 61 -1.53 3.87 15.01
N LYS A 62 -2.19 3.22 15.98
CA LYS A 62 -2.53 1.78 15.91
C LYS A 62 -3.48 1.40 14.78
N GLN A 63 -4.20 2.36 14.19
CA GLN A 63 -5.13 2.12 13.07
C GLN A 63 -4.50 2.38 11.70
N ILE A 64 -3.24 2.84 11.67
CA ILE A 64 -2.57 3.32 10.46
C ILE A 64 -1.32 2.47 10.18
N GLU A 65 -1.10 2.17 8.90
CA GLU A 65 0.12 1.54 8.40
C GLU A 65 0.83 2.48 7.43
N LEU A 66 2.15 2.50 7.46
CA LEU A 66 3.00 3.00 6.37
C LEU A 66 3.09 1.92 5.29
N PHE A 67 3.08 2.31 4.03
CA PHE A 67 3.22 1.37 2.91
C PHE A 67 3.84 2.02 1.67
N GLU A 68 4.47 1.22 0.81
CA GLU A 68 4.95 1.64 -0.51
C GLU A 68 3.85 1.61 -1.57
N ALA A 69 3.77 2.69 -2.35
CA ALA A 69 2.90 2.76 -3.52
C ALA A 69 3.33 1.76 -4.60
N GLY A 70 2.47 0.77 -4.85
CA GLY A 70 2.56 -0.12 -5.99
C GLY A 70 1.90 0.44 -7.25
N HIS A 71 1.89 -0.35 -8.32
CA HIS A 71 1.24 0.04 -9.59
C HIS A 71 -0.24 0.36 -9.44
N GLU A 72 -0.96 -0.33 -8.54
CA GLU A 72 -2.37 -0.05 -8.25
C GLU A 72 -2.58 1.40 -7.79
N GLU A 73 -1.67 1.93 -6.96
CA GLU A 73 -1.77 3.31 -6.47
C GLU A 73 -1.54 4.33 -7.59
N LEU A 74 -0.65 4.00 -8.53
CA LEU A 74 -0.31 4.86 -9.67
C LEU A 74 -1.44 4.94 -10.70
N ASN A 75 -2.23 3.87 -10.82
CA ASN A 75 -3.33 3.80 -11.78
C ASN A 75 -4.52 4.63 -11.27
N GLY A 76 -4.63 5.88 -11.73
CA GLY A 76 -5.77 6.76 -11.51
C GLY A 76 -5.36 8.18 -11.09
N THR A 77 -6.22 9.15 -11.40
CA THR A 77 -6.04 10.54 -10.95
C THR A 77 -6.35 10.61 -9.46
N ALA A 78 -5.34 10.82 -8.63
CA ALA A 78 -5.57 11.21 -7.24
C ALA A 78 -6.31 12.55 -7.27
N GLN A 79 -7.62 12.56 -6.99
CA GLN A 79 -8.44 13.77 -6.94
C GLN A 79 -7.71 14.85 -6.13
N GLY A 80 -7.41 15.99 -6.77
CA GLY A 80 -6.81 17.14 -6.11
C GLY A 80 -5.29 17.09 -5.90
N ARG A 81 -4.54 16.15 -6.49
CA ARG A 81 -3.06 16.24 -6.50
C ARG A 81 -2.52 16.83 -7.80
N ASN A 82 -1.71 17.88 -7.66
CA ASN A 82 -0.95 18.49 -8.75
C ASN A 82 0.31 17.70 -9.14
N THR A 83 0.61 16.57 -8.49
CA THR A 83 1.83 15.79 -8.78
C THR A 83 1.53 14.30 -8.78
N PRO A 84 1.97 13.58 -9.83
CA PRO A 84 1.85 12.13 -9.91
C PRO A 84 2.52 11.42 -8.74
N LEU A 85 1.93 10.31 -8.28
CA LEU A 85 2.59 9.39 -7.37
C LEU A 85 3.75 8.69 -8.07
N LYS A 86 4.78 8.32 -7.30
CA LYS A 86 5.91 7.52 -7.80
C LYS A 86 5.85 6.10 -7.23
N TYR A 87 6.30 5.12 -8.01
CA TYR A 87 6.45 3.75 -7.50
C TYR A 87 7.42 3.73 -6.30
N GLY A 88 7.06 2.99 -5.25
CA GLY A 88 7.82 2.93 -4.00
C GLY A 88 7.72 4.20 -3.15
N GLN A 89 6.87 5.17 -3.50
CA GLN A 89 6.58 6.30 -2.62
C GLN A 89 5.85 5.81 -1.37
N VAL A 90 6.32 6.22 -0.19
CA VAL A 90 5.67 5.87 1.07
C VAL A 90 4.45 6.76 1.30
N GLY A 91 3.33 6.12 1.59
CA GLY A 91 2.10 6.73 2.08
C GLY A 91 1.68 6.12 3.41
N ILE A 92 0.56 6.62 3.93
CA ILE A 92 -0.17 5.99 5.02
C ILE A 92 -1.48 5.42 4.50
N ARG A 93 -1.93 4.32 5.10
CA ARG A 93 -3.24 3.72 4.79
C ARG A 93 -3.95 3.23 6.04
N CYS A 94 -5.26 3.08 5.92
CA CYS A 94 -6.10 2.38 6.89
C CYS A 94 -5.72 0.91 6.95
N ARG A 95 -5.32 0.42 8.13
CA ARG A 95 -4.99 -1.00 8.34
C ARG A 95 -6.15 -1.94 8.07
N HIS A 96 -7.38 -1.46 8.28
CA HIS A 96 -8.60 -2.24 8.10
C HIS A 96 -8.98 -2.39 6.62
N CYS A 97 -8.53 -1.48 5.76
CA CYS A 97 -8.79 -1.52 4.32
C CYS A 97 -7.59 -2.01 3.50
N SER A 98 -6.46 -2.35 4.13
CA SER A 98 -5.19 -2.64 3.45
C SER A 98 -5.26 -3.83 2.49
N HIS A 99 -6.18 -4.77 2.75
CA HIS A 99 -6.41 -5.95 1.93
C HIS A 99 -7.37 -5.71 0.75
N LEU A 100 -8.10 -4.59 0.74
CA LEU A 100 -9.03 -4.27 -0.34
C LEU A 100 -8.29 -3.71 -1.55
N PRO A 101 -8.72 -4.00 -2.78
CA PRO A 101 -8.24 -3.30 -3.97
C PRO A 101 -8.76 -1.85 -4.00
N LYS A 102 -8.02 -0.95 -4.66
CA LYS A 102 -8.25 0.50 -4.70
C LYS A 102 -9.70 0.90 -5.02
N PRO A 103 -10.42 0.31 -5.99
CA PRO A 103 -11.80 0.70 -6.30
C PRO A 103 -12.81 0.41 -5.18
N LEU A 104 -12.49 -0.52 -4.28
CA LEU A 104 -13.37 -0.91 -3.17
C LEU A 104 -13.06 -0.16 -1.87
N ARG A 105 -11.97 0.62 -1.83
CA ARG A 105 -11.61 1.38 -0.64
C ARG A 105 -12.46 2.65 -0.55
N ALA A 106 -13.06 2.88 0.61
CA ALA A 106 -13.76 4.13 0.87
C ALA A 106 -12.80 5.34 0.82
N ARG A 107 -13.37 6.54 0.56
CA ARG A 107 -12.61 7.80 0.47
C ARG A 107 -11.74 8.01 1.71
N GLY A 108 -10.53 8.57 1.50
CA GLY A 108 -9.58 8.86 2.58
C GLY A 108 -8.91 7.64 3.20
N SER A 109 -9.05 6.44 2.63
CA SER A 109 -8.37 5.22 3.11
C SER A 109 -6.85 5.26 2.94
N VAL A 110 -6.34 6.12 2.05
CA VAL A 110 -4.92 6.27 1.71
C VAL A 110 -4.57 7.75 1.60
N TYR A 111 -3.43 8.14 2.18
CA TYR A 111 -2.85 9.46 2.00
C TYR A 111 -1.35 9.36 1.71
N PHE A 112 -0.84 10.34 0.98
CA PHE A 112 0.58 10.52 0.74
C PHE A 112 0.94 11.95 1.12
N SER A 113 1.93 12.08 1.99
CA SER A 113 2.60 13.34 2.27
C SER A 113 3.85 13.46 1.40
N ARG A 114 4.32 14.69 1.16
CA ARG A 114 5.64 14.93 0.56
C ARG A 114 6.75 14.98 1.60
N THR A 115 6.39 15.40 2.81
CA THR A 115 7.31 15.59 3.92
C THR A 115 6.91 14.74 5.10
N ILE A 116 7.89 14.40 5.93
CA ILE A 116 7.75 13.67 7.18
C ILE A 116 6.80 14.41 8.11
N ASP A 117 6.98 15.72 8.27
CA ASP A 117 6.12 16.56 9.12
C ASP A 117 4.66 16.57 8.67
N GLY A 118 4.42 16.48 7.36
CA GLY A 118 3.08 16.45 6.79
C GLY A 118 2.30 15.17 7.12
N VAL A 119 2.97 14.08 7.51
CA VAL A 119 2.33 12.80 7.85
C VAL A 119 1.38 12.95 9.05
N TYR A 120 1.74 13.79 10.02
CA TYR A 120 0.86 14.11 11.15
C TYR A 120 -0.50 14.64 10.64
N GLN A 121 -0.48 15.65 9.77
CA GLN A 121 -1.70 16.30 9.29
C GLN A 121 -2.57 15.34 8.46
N VAL A 122 -1.98 14.57 7.56
CA VAL A 122 -2.75 13.62 6.74
C VAL A 122 -3.31 12.46 7.56
N SER A 123 -2.67 12.10 8.68
CA SER A 123 -3.22 11.12 9.64
C SER A 123 -4.42 11.67 10.39
N GLN A 124 -4.40 12.94 10.79
CA GLN A 124 -5.57 13.62 11.35
C GLN A 124 -6.73 13.66 10.35
N ASN A 125 -6.43 13.90 9.07
CA ASN A 125 -7.43 13.88 8.00
C ASN A 125 -8.02 12.48 7.81
N MET A 126 -7.19 11.43 7.84
CA MET A 126 -7.66 10.03 7.80
C MET A 126 -8.60 9.72 8.97
N SER A 127 -8.27 10.17 10.18
CA SER A 127 -9.17 10.01 11.32
C SER A 127 -10.55 10.64 11.06
N LYS A 128 -10.57 11.92 10.65
CA LYS A 128 -11.80 12.70 10.50
C LYS A 128 -12.66 12.25 9.30
N ILE A 129 -12.03 12.01 8.15
CA ILE A 129 -12.71 11.76 6.88
C ILE A 129 -12.96 10.27 6.67
N HIS A 130 -11.98 9.43 7.01
CA HIS A 130 -12.07 8.01 6.74
C HIS A 130 -12.59 7.24 7.94
N PHE A 131 -11.87 7.21 9.06
CA PHE A 131 -12.23 6.37 10.21
C PHE A 131 -13.61 6.72 10.80
N LEU A 132 -13.90 8.01 10.96
CA LEU A 132 -15.12 8.46 11.64
C LEU A 132 -16.32 8.64 10.71
N GLN A 133 -16.16 8.63 9.38
CA GLN A 133 -17.24 8.97 8.44
C GLN A 133 -17.42 7.98 7.30
N ALA A 134 -16.34 7.52 6.66
CA ALA A 134 -16.45 6.78 5.40
C ALA A 134 -16.16 5.28 5.53
N CYS A 135 -15.35 4.88 6.51
CA CYS A 135 -14.89 3.49 6.61
C CYS A 135 -15.95 2.59 7.23
N THR A 136 -16.34 1.55 6.49
CA THR A 136 -17.22 0.47 6.96
C THR A 136 -16.47 -0.69 7.60
N LEU A 137 -15.14 -0.77 7.40
CA LEU A 137 -14.30 -1.86 7.93
C LEU A 137 -13.66 -1.55 9.28
N VAL A 138 -13.59 -0.29 9.70
CA VAL A 138 -13.18 0.04 11.07
C VAL A 138 -14.30 -0.40 12.02
N PRO A 139 -14.01 -1.25 13.03
CA PRO A 139 -15.01 -1.67 14.01
C PRO A 139 -15.63 -0.50 14.77
N GLU A 140 -16.92 -0.58 15.11
CA GLU A 140 -17.62 0.55 15.73
C GLU A 140 -17.03 0.94 17.10
N HIS A 141 -16.64 -0.05 17.92
CA HIS A 141 -15.95 0.21 19.18
C HIS A 141 -14.64 1.01 18.99
N THR A 142 -13.93 0.78 17.87
CA THR A 142 -12.72 1.53 17.54
C THR A 142 -13.07 2.97 17.17
N LYS A 143 -14.16 3.20 16.43
CA LYS A 143 -14.64 4.56 16.11
C LYS A 143 -15.06 5.30 17.38
N ASP A 144 -15.79 4.65 18.26
CA ASP A 144 -16.26 5.26 19.51
C ASP A 144 -15.10 5.60 20.44
N GLN A 145 -14.09 4.74 20.51
CA GLN A 145 -12.86 5.03 21.25
C GLN A 145 -12.06 6.20 20.62
N LEU A 146 -12.02 6.32 19.28
CA LEU A 146 -11.42 7.49 18.64
C LEU A 146 -12.19 8.78 18.99
N LYS A 147 -13.52 8.76 18.96
CA LYS A 147 -14.36 9.92 19.33
C LYS A 147 -14.16 10.32 20.79
N SER A 148 -14.17 9.35 21.70
CA SER A 148 -14.03 9.61 23.14
C SER A 148 -12.65 10.14 23.51
N LEU A 149 -11.58 9.61 22.90
CA LEU A 149 -10.24 10.09 23.15
C LEU A 149 -9.97 11.46 22.50
N GLN A 150 -10.63 11.78 21.38
CA GLN A 150 -10.47 13.07 20.70
C GLN A 150 -11.08 14.23 21.48
N SER A 151 -12.15 14.01 22.25
CA SER A 151 -12.80 15.06 23.05
C SER A 151 -12.01 15.43 24.32
N VAL A 152 -11.09 14.57 24.75
CA VAL A 152 -10.22 14.83 25.90
C VAL A 152 -9.06 15.74 25.47
N SER A 153 -9.16 17.03 25.80
CA SER A 153 -8.09 17.99 25.52
C SER A 153 -6.89 17.76 26.45
N SER A 154 -6.03 16.81 26.11
CA SER A 154 -4.70 16.70 26.71
C SER A 154 -3.70 17.40 25.78
N ARG A 155 -3.04 18.44 26.29
CA ARG A 155 -1.95 19.11 25.56
C ARG A 155 -0.73 18.20 25.65
N ALA A 156 -0.55 17.27 24.70
CA ALA A 156 0.78 16.74 24.46
C ALA A 156 1.60 17.83 23.77
N SER A 157 2.57 18.40 24.49
CA SER A 157 3.64 19.21 23.91
C SER A 157 4.52 18.30 23.05
N GLY A 158 4.67 18.59 21.76
CA GLY A 158 5.62 17.89 20.87
C GLY A 158 5.04 16.83 19.94
N GLY A 159 3.72 16.80 19.71
CA GLY A 159 3.08 15.77 18.87
C GLY A 159 3.64 15.71 17.44
N LYS A 160 3.84 16.85 16.77
CA LYS A 160 4.34 16.84 15.37
C LYS A 160 5.80 16.39 15.31
N GLU A 161 6.62 16.90 16.21
CA GLU A 161 8.04 16.61 16.31
C GLU A 161 8.28 15.13 16.61
N TYR A 162 7.54 14.56 17.57
CA TYR A 162 7.61 13.13 17.87
C TYR A 162 7.12 12.28 16.69
N TRP A 163 6.07 12.69 15.99
CA TRP A 163 5.62 11.97 14.79
C TRP A 163 6.71 11.93 13.72
N ALA A 164 7.40 13.04 13.50
CA ALA A 164 8.51 13.11 12.56
C ALA A 164 9.66 12.19 12.96
N GLU A 165 10.02 12.20 14.24
CA GLU A 165 11.09 11.35 14.76
C GLU A 165 10.73 9.86 14.68
N GLY A 166 9.51 9.49 15.07
CA GLY A 166 9.03 8.12 14.93
C GLY A 166 9.03 7.62 13.48
N LEU A 167 8.82 8.50 12.50
CA LEU A 167 8.94 8.15 11.08
C LEU A 167 10.40 7.88 10.68
N ARG A 168 11.35 8.69 11.18
CA ARG A 168 12.79 8.43 10.96
C ARG A 168 13.23 7.12 11.57
N VAL A 169 12.78 6.82 12.79
CA VAL A 169 13.01 5.53 13.47
C VAL A 169 12.42 4.37 12.66
N LEU A 170 11.25 4.56 12.04
CA LEU A 170 10.64 3.58 11.12
C LEU A 170 11.36 3.48 9.77
N GLY A 171 12.48 4.19 9.59
CA GLY A 171 13.30 4.20 8.39
C GLY A 171 12.71 5.02 7.25
N ILE A 172 11.89 6.03 7.54
CA ILE A 172 11.35 6.93 6.51
C ILE A 172 12.34 8.08 6.26
N ILE A 173 12.63 8.30 4.98
CA ILE A 173 13.46 9.39 4.49
C ILE A 173 12.70 10.24 3.47
N GLU A 174 13.08 11.50 3.33
CA GLU A 174 12.65 12.36 2.23
C GLU A 174 13.68 12.28 1.11
N GLU A 175 13.28 11.81 -0.07
CA GLU A 175 14.17 11.69 -1.23
C GLU A 175 13.43 12.18 -2.48
N GLY A 176 14.01 13.13 -3.21
CA GLY A 176 13.46 13.60 -4.48
C GLY A 176 12.01 14.12 -4.38
N GLY A 177 11.70 14.77 -3.26
CA GLY A 177 10.39 15.38 -2.97
C GLY A 177 9.27 14.40 -2.60
N ILE A 178 9.61 13.15 -2.28
CA ILE A 178 8.69 12.12 -1.82
C ILE A 178 9.26 11.40 -0.59
N LEU A 179 8.39 10.68 0.12
CA LEU A 179 8.81 9.79 1.20
C LEU A 179 9.20 8.42 0.66
N ARG A 180 10.23 7.81 1.24
CA ARG A 180 10.65 6.43 0.96
C ARG A 180 11.04 5.71 2.24
N PHE A 181 11.00 4.38 2.20
CA PHE A 181 11.80 3.60 3.15
C PHE A 181 13.27 3.71 2.77
N ALA A 182 14.13 3.92 3.74
CA ALA A 182 15.57 3.78 3.57
C ALA A 182 15.83 2.35 3.08
N SER A 183 16.56 2.24 1.97
CA SER A 183 17.16 0.97 1.55
C SER A 183 17.94 0.44 2.75
N ASN A 184 17.78 -0.83 3.12
CA ASN A 184 18.78 -1.51 3.94
C ASN A 184 20.07 -1.48 3.10
N SER A 185 20.85 -0.41 3.20
CA SER A 185 22.24 -0.43 2.79
C SER A 185 22.85 -1.56 3.59
N THR A 186 23.37 -2.56 2.88
CA THR A 186 24.30 -3.53 3.44
C THR A 186 25.28 -2.77 4.30
N ILE A 187 25.18 -2.94 5.62
CA ILE A 187 26.33 -2.72 6.48
C ILE A 187 27.29 -3.77 5.99
N ASN A 188 28.23 -3.36 5.14
CA ASN A 188 29.38 -4.18 4.83
C ASN A 188 30.13 -4.29 6.16
N GLU A 189 29.93 -5.41 6.84
CA GLU A 189 30.98 -6.00 7.65
C GLU A 189 32.12 -6.24 6.67
N ASP A 190 33.14 -5.40 6.66
CA ASP A 190 34.49 -5.76 6.22
C ASP A 190 35.49 -4.66 6.63
N ASP A 191 36.59 -5.13 7.23
CA ASP A 191 37.90 -4.51 7.41
C ASP A 191 38.12 -3.50 8.55
N ASP A 192 38.33 -4.03 9.75
CA ASP A 192 39.43 -3.54 10.60
C ASP A 192 40.51 -4.63 10.65
N HIS A 193 41.67 -4.28 10.09
CA HIS A 193 42.91 -5.06 10.06
C HIS A 193 43.60 -5.11 11.42
#